data_AF-A0A924CFD5-F1
#
_entry.id   AF-A0A924CFD5-F1
#
_cell.length_a   1.000
_cell.length_b   1.000
_cell.length_c   1.000
_cell.angle_alpha   90.00
_cell.angle_beta   90.00
_cell.angle_gamma   90.00
#
_symmetry.space_group_name_H-M   'P 1'
#
loop_
_entity.id
_entity.type
_entity.pdbx_description
1 polymer ?
#
loop_
_entity_poly.entity_id
_entity_poly.type
_entity_poly.pdbx_seq_one_letter_code
_entity_poly.pdbx_strand_id
1 'polypeptide(L)'
;EFLTNSKEVNRFNHKEIYEVMDLCLSCKACKSECPSNVDVAKLKAEFLQQYYDTNGVPFRSKLIANFTNSAKLGALLPGVYNFFMTNKTISSTIKKTVGFAVNRSMPLMHKTTLQSWYKKRPVTSLGDGGKKVYLFCDEFTNYNDTSIGTKAILLLEKLGYDVIIPKHIESGRAWLSKGLIRKGKEIANKNISMLKDIISNETPLIGIEPSAILTFRDEYIDLANDDQLEAAKQLSNHLFLIDEFIAAEIKKGHIKSDQFTTIEKQILLHGHCQQKALSSLSHTIDILSLPKNYTVQTIASGCCGMAGSFGYEKEHYELSMQIGELVLFPAVRNKKNDAVIIAAPGTSCRHQIKDGTHTLAMHPVEILYDALV
;
A
#
# COMPACT_ATOMS: atom_id res chain seq x y z
N GLU A 1 2.34 -31.31 -13.83
CA GLU A 1 2.28 -31.59 -15.29
C GLU A 1 2.96 -30.54 -16.15
N PHE A 2 2.39 -29.36 -16.36
CA PHE A 2 2.93 -28.36 -17.29
C PHE A 2 4.39 -27.95 -17.04
N LEU A 3 4.77 -27.67 -15.79
CA LEU A 3 6.17 -27.35 -15.45
C LEU A 3 7.05 -28.60 -15.45
N THR A 4 6.62 -29.68 -14.79
CA THR A 4 7.41 -30.91 -14.57
C THR A 4 7.71 -31.67 -15.85
N ASN A 5 6.72 -31.84 -16.73
CA ASN A 5 6.79 -32.64 -17.96
C ASN A 5 6.74 -31.75 -19.23
N SER A 6 7.24 -30.52 -19.12
CA SER A 6 7.22 -29.56 -20.22
C SER A 6 8.08 -30.02 -21.40
N LYS A 7 7.59 -29.79 -22.63
CA LYS A 7 8.35 -29.92 -23.87
C LYS A 7 8.98 -28.60 -24.34
N GLU A 8 8.64 -27.49 -23.68
CA GLU A 8 9.14 -26.15 -24.01
C GLU A 8 10.57 -25.95 -23.49
N VAL A 9 11.40 -25.22 -24.24
CA VAL A 9 12.76 -24.85 -23.79
C VAL A 9 12.68 -24.01 -22.50
N ASN A 10 11.76 -23.03 -22.48
CA ASN A 10 11.37 -22.37 -21.25
C ASN A 10 10.17 -23.09 -20.64
N ARG A 11 10.41 -23.85 -19.57
CA ARG A 11 9.38 -24.63 -18.87
C ARG A 11 8.25 -23.78 -18.29
N PHE A 12 8.42 -22.46 -18.17
CA PHE A 12 7.41 -21.51 -17.69
C PHE A 12 6.55 -20.93 -18.83
N ASN A 13 6.83 -21.24 -20.10
CA ASN A 13 6.07 -20.73 -21.24
C ASN A 13 4.76 -21.51 -21.47
N HIS A 14 3.82 -21.44 -20.53
CA HIS A 14 2.51 -22.10 -20.65
C HIS A 14 1.37 -21.10 -20.47
N LYS A 15 0.49 -21.01 -21.46
CA LYS A 15 -0.63 -20.07 -21.43
C LYS A 15 -1.67 -20.45 -20.36
N GLU A 16 -1.85 -21.73 -20.10
CA GLU A 16 -2.77 -22.27 -19.11
C GLU A 16 -2.37 -21.83 -17.69
N ILE A 17 -1.07 -21.86 -17.37
CA ILE A 17 -0.57 -21.35 -16.09
C ILE A 17 -0.70 -19.82 -16.06
N TYR A 18 -0.43 -19.13 -17.18
CA TYR A 18 -0.62 -17.68 -17.27
C TYR A 18 -2.05 -17.28 -16.93
N GLU A 19 -3.05 -17.94 -17.51
CA GLU A 19 -4.47 -17.65 -17.26
C GLU A 19 -4.87 -17.87 -15.79
N VAL A 20 -4.34 -18.91 -15.14
CA VAL A 20 -4.56 -19.13 -13.70
C VAL A 20 -3.88 -18.07 -12.84
N MET A 21 -2.61 -17.75 -13.16
CA MET A 21 -1.82 -16.77 -12.43
C MET A 21 -2.38 -15.36 -12.62
N ASP A 22 -2.97 -15.06 -13.77
CA ASP A 22 -3.60 -13.78 -14.08
C ASP A 22 -4.70 -13.45 -13.06
N LEU A 23 -5.53 -14.44 -12.71
CA LEU A 23 -6.61 -14.33 -11.72
C LEU A 23 -6.13 -14.21 -10.26
N CYS A 24 -4.85 -14.48 -9.97
CA CYS A 24 -4.33 -14.38 -8.61
C CYS A 24 -4.12 -12.91 -8.18
N LEU A 25 -4.78 -12.53 -7.09
CA LEU A 25 -4.72 -11.17 -6.53
C LEU A 25 -3.36 -10.78 -5.96
N SER A 26 -2.40 -11.70 -5.78
CA SER A 26 -1.12 -11.41 -5.12
C SER A 26 -1.27 -10.84 -3.70
N CYS A 27 -2.34 -11.23 -2.99
CA CYS A 27 -2.68 -10.71 -1.67
C CYS A 27 -1.90 -11.38 -0.51
N LYS A 28 -1.15 -12.45 -0.81
CA LYS A 28 -0.38 -13.28 0.13
C LYS A 28 -1.17 -13.98 1.24
N ALA A 29 -2.50 -14.05 1.16
CA ALA A 29 -3.30 -14.87 2.08
C ALA A 29 -2.86 -16.35 2.08
N CYS A 30 -2.52 -16.88 0.90
CA CYS A 30 -1.95 -18.23 0.78
C CYS A 30 -0.69 -18.45 1.64
N LYS A 31 0.16 -17.43 1.83
CA LYS A 31 1.38 -17.54 2.62
C LYS A 31 1.07 -17.68 4.11
N SER A 32 0.11 -16.92 4.62
CA SER A 32 -0.26 -16.90 6.05
C SER A 32 -1.24 -18.00 6.43
N GLU A 33 -2.09 -18.44 5.50
CA GLU A 33 -3.17 -19.40 5.77
C GLU A 33 -2.81 -20.84 5.38
N CYS A 34 -1.82 -21.05 4.51
CA CYS A 34 -1.39 -22.39 4.14
C CYS A 34 -0.49 -22.99 5.24
N PRO A 35 -0.80 -24.19 5.79
CA PRO A 35 0.05 -24.86 6.77
C PRO A 35 1.48 -25.14 6.29
N SER A 36 1.67 -25.20 4.97
CA SER A 36 2.97 -25.43 4.33
C SER A 36 3.67 -24.13 3.90
N ASN A 37 3.15 -22.94 4.28
CA ASN A 37 3.71 -21.62 3.97
C ASN A 37 3.92 -21.37 2.46
N VAL A 38 3.01 -21.86 1.61
CA VAL A 38 3.11 -21.66 0.15
C VAL A 38 2.77 -20.21 -0.22
N ASP A 39 3.74 -19.50 -0.80
CA ASP A 39 3.53 -18.16 -1.34
C ASP A 39 3.22 -18.17 -2.84
N VAL A 40 1.92 -18.30 -3.18
CA VAL A 40 1.46 -18.25 -4.58
C VAL A 40 1.71 -16.88 -5.21
N ALA A 41 1.78 -15.79 -4.43
CA ALA A 41 2.09 -14.47 -4.98
C ALA A 41 3.55 -14.40 -5.47
N LYS A 42 4.49 -15.00 -4.73
CA LYS A 42 5.89 -15.17 -5.17
C LYS A 42 5.96 -16.06 -6.41
N LEU A 43 5.27 -17.19 -6.42
CA LEU A 43 5.23 -18.09 -7.57
C LEU A 43 4.64 -17.41 -8.82
N LYS A 44 3.58 -16.61 -8.68
CA LYS A 44 3.02 -15.79 -9.77
C LYS A 44 4.07 -14.84 -10.32
N ALA A 45 4.77 -14.11 -9.45
CA ALA A 45 5.75 -13.12 -9.90
C ALA A 45 6.89 -13.81 -10.68
N GLU A 46 7.39 -14.95 -10.19
CA GLU A 46 8.47 -15.70 -10.86
C GLU A 46 7.99 -16.25 -12.19
N PHE A 47 6.81 -16.89 -12.20
CA PHE A 47 6.20 -17.39 -13.42
C PHE A 47 6.06 -16.29 -14.47
N LEU A 48 5.53 -15.11 -14.09
CA LEU A 48 5.31 -13.99 -15.01
C LEU A 48 6.63 -13.44 -15.56
N GLN A 49 7.69 -13.33 -14.75
CA GLN A 49 9.01 -12.88 -15.23
C GLN A 49 9.50 -13.79 -16.35
N GLN A 50 9.49 -15.11 -16.11
CA GLN A 50 9.95 -16.11 -17.07
C GLN A 50 9.06 -16.16 -18.32
N TYR A 51 7.74 -16.06 -18.14
CA TYR A 51 6.79 -16.02 -19.24
C TYR A 51 7.01 -14.79 -20.13
N TYR A 52 7.26 -13.62 -19.53
CA TYR A 52 7.53 -12.38 -20.28
C TYR A 52 8.90 -12.33 -20.94
N ASP A 53 9.88 -13.09 -20.48
CA ASP A 53 11.15 -13.22 -21.20
C ASP A 53 10.97 -13.88 -22.56
N THR A 54 9.97 -14.77 -22.69
CA THR A 54 9.66 -15.44 -23.95
C THR A 54 8.63 -14.66 -24.78
N ASN A 55 7.59 -14.12 -24.15
CA ASN A 55 6.44 -13.54 -24.85
C ASN A 55 6.46 -12.00 -24.92
N GLY A 56 7.40 -11.36 -24.22
CA GLY A 56 7.43 -9.92 -24.02
C GLY A 56 6.47 -9.44 -22.93
N VAL A 57 6.80 -8.30 -22.33
CA VAL A 57 5.96 -7.67 -21.31
C VAL A 57 4.84 -6.85 -21.97
N PRO A 58 3.56 -7.07 -21.62
CA PRO A 58 2.44 -6.28 -22.13
C PRO A 58 2.60 -4.78 -21.83
N PHE A 59 2.14 -3.93 -22.75
CA PHE A 59 2.24 -2.47 -22.60
C PHE A 59 1.56 -1.97 -21.31
N ARG A 60 0.35 -2.45 -21.01
CA ARG A 60 -0.38 -2.11 -19.77
C ARG A 60 0.42 -2.49 -18.53
N SER A 61 1.05 -3.66 -18.50
CA SER A 61 1.92 -4.10 -17.41
C SER A 61 3.13 -3.20 -17.25
N LYS A 62 3.80 -2.79 -18.34
CA LYS A 62 4.90 -1.81 -18.28
C LYS A 62 4.44 -0.47 -17.72
N LEU A 63 3.27 0.03 -18.15
CA LEU A 63 2.71 1.29 -17.67
C LEU A 63 2.41 1.25 -16.17
N ILE A 64 1.76 0.19 -15.70
CA ILE A 64 1.43 -0.01 -14.29
C ILE A 64 2.69 -0.18 -13.44
N ALA A 65 3.63 -1.04 -13.88
CA ALA A 65 4.86 -1.28 -13.14
C ALA A 65 5.70 0.00 -13.01
N ASN A 66 5.71 0.83 -14.06
CA ASN A 66 6.38 2.12 -14.09
C ASN A 66 5.50 3.28 -13.57
N PHE A 67 4.59 2.99 -12.62
CA PHE A 67 3.66 3.95 -12.06
C PHE A 67 4.37 5.19 -11.52
N THR A 68 5.44 5.04 -10.76
CA THR A 68 6.16 6.16 -10.13
C THR A 68 6.66 7.19 -11.14
N ASN A 69 7.26 6.74 -12.26
CA ASN A 69 7.73 7.66 -13.29
C ASN A 69 6.55 8.34 -14.00
N SER A 70 5.46 7.62 -14.24
CA SER A 70 4.23 8.18 -14.82
C SER A 70 3.59 9.23 -13.89
N ALA A 71 3.54 8.94 -12.59
CA ALA A 71 3.02 9.83 -11.55
C ALA A 71 3.91 11.06 -11.37
N LYS A 72 5.24 10.90 -11.44
CA LYS A 72 6.20 12.01 -11.43
C LYS A 72 5.94 13.01 -12.55
N LEU A 73 5.64 12.53 -13.76
CA LEU A 73 5.28 13.39 -14.89
C LEU A 73 3.90 14.04 -14.69
N GLY A 74 2.90 13.26 -14.25
CA GLY A 74 1.56 13.77 -13.96
C GLY A 74 1.54 14.85 -12.87
N ALA A 75 2.42 14.73 -11.87
CA ALA A 75 2.55 15.68 -10.77
C ALA A 75 3.22 17.02 -11.14
N LEU A 76 3.79 17.15 -12.35
CA LEU A 76 4.29 18.45 -12.84
C LEU A 76 3.13 19.42 -13.14
N LEU A 77 2.01 18.89 -13.65
CA LEU A 77 0.81 19.65 -13.99
C LEU A 77 -0.44 18.89 -13.51
N PRO A 78 -0.64 18.77 -12.17
CA PRO A 78 -1.69 17.92 -11.60
C PRO A 78 -3.09 18.36 -12.02
N GLY A 79 -3.33 19.66 -12.25
CA GLY A 79 -4.60 20.18 -12.75
C GLY A 79 -4.94 19.66 -14.17
N VAL A 80 -3.95 19.57 -15.05
CA VAL A 80 -4.11 19.05 -16.42
C VAL A 80 -4.35 17.55 -16.38
N TYR A 81 -3.54 16.81 -15.60
CA TYR A 81 -3.74 15.36 -15.43
C TYR A 81 -5.15 15.05 -14.90
N ASN A 82 -5.57 15.74 -13.84
CA ASN A 82 -6.87 15.54 -13.23
C ASN A 82 -8.00 15.92 -14.19
N PHE A 83 -7.87 16.98 -14.97
CA PHE A 83 -8.86 17.34 -16.01
C PHE A 83 -9.09 16.19 -17.00
N PHE A 84 -8.02 15.59 -17.54
CA PHE A 84 -8.13 14.45 -18.45
C PHE A 84 -8.71 13.20 -17.79
N MET A 85 -8.33 12.91 -16.54
CA MET A 85 -8.78 11.72 -15.82
C MET A 85 -10.23 11.82 -15.31
N THR A 86 -10.73 13.04 -15.06
CA THR A 86 -12.11 13.30 -14.61
C THR A 86 -13.10 13.53 -15.74
N ASN A 87 -12.64 14.01 -16.90
CA ASN A 87 -13.50 14.14 -18.07
C ASN A 87 -13.92 12.73 -18.56
N LYS A 88 -15.22 12.43 -18.46
CA LYS A 88 -15.75 11.08 -18.74
C LYS A 88 -15.40 10.58 -20.15
N THR A 89 -15.48 11.44 -21.16
CA THR A 89 -15.22 11.06 -22.56
C THR A 89 -13.75 10.77 -22.76
N ILE A 90 -12.88 11.69 -22.35
CA ILE A 90 -11.43 11.54 -22.55
C ILE A 90 -10.88 10.37 -21.71
N SER A 91 -11.26 10.30 -20.44
CA SER A 91 -10.89 9.22 -19.53
C SER A 91 -11.35 7.86 -20.05
N SER A 92 -12.57 7.75 -20.60
CA SER A 92 -13.06 6.50 -21.20
C SER A 92 -12.22 6.07 -22.41
N THR A 93 -11.87 7.00 -23.29
CA THR A 93 -10.99 6.71 -24.43
C THR A 93 -9.61 6.24 -23.97
N ILE A 94 -8.97 6.99 -23.06
CA ILE A 94 -7.65 6.61 -22.51
C ILE A 94 -7.70 5.22 -21.88
N LYS A 95 -8.71 4.95 -21.04
CA LYS A 95 -8.89 3.64 -20.40
C LYS A 95 -9.06 2.53 -21.43
N LYS A 96 -9.90 2.71 -22.45
CA LYS A 96 -10.08 1.71 -23.53
C LYS A 96 -8.77 1.44 -24.28
N THR A 97 -8.01 2.47 -24.61
CA THR A 97 -6.73 2.33 -25.32
C THR A 97 -5.68 1.59 -24.49
N VAL A 98 -5.62 1.86 -23.19
CA VAL A 98 -4.66 1.21 -22.28
C VAL A 98 -5.11 -0.20 -21.86
N GLY A 99 -6.42 -0.50 -21.96
CA GLY A 99 -7.01 -1.75 -21.47
C GLY A 99 -7.48 -1.69 -20.02
N PHE A 100 -7.81 -0.51 -19.51
CA PHE A 100 -8.46 -0.34 -18.22
C PHE A 100 -9.99 -0.38 -18.32
N ALA A 101 -10.63 -0.79 -17.23
CA ALA A 101 -12.07 -0.83 -17.09
C ALA A 101 -12.66 0.58 -17.10
N VAL A 102 -13.57 0.84 -18.03
CA VAL A 102 -14.17 2.18 -18.21
C VAL A 102 -15.02 2.64 -17.03
N ASN A 103 -15.52 1.70 -16.22
CA ASN A 103 -16.33 1.98 -15.04
C ASN A 103 -15.48 2.36 -13.81
N ARG A 104 -14.15 2.19 -13.87
CA ARG A 104 -13.25 2.61 -12.80
C ARG A 104 -12.97 4.10 -12.83
N SER A 105 -12.95 4.72 -11.65
CA SER A 105 -12.37 6.05 -11.54
C SER A 105 -10.84 5.94 -11.61
N MET A 106 -10.15 6.93 -12.18
CA MET A 106 -8.69 6.92 -12.20
C MET A 106 -8.15 7.62 -10.95
N PRO A 107 -7.03 7.14 -10.37
CA PRO A 107 -6.42 7.83 -9.25
C PRO A 107 -6.01 9.25 -9.69
N LEU A 108 -6.35 10.24 -8.88
CA LEU A 108 -6.05 11.64 -9.16
C LEU A 108 -4.71 12.03 -8.55
N MET A 109 -4.02 12.97 -9.18
CA MET A 109 -2.80 13.55 -8.62
C MET A 109 -3.15 14.63 -7.62
N HIS A 110 -2.47 14.62 -6.48
CA HIS A 110 -2.59 15.69 -5.51
C HIS A 110 -1.91 16.97 -6.04
N LYS A 111 -2.37 18.13 -5.56
CA LYS A 111 -1.88 19.45 -6.04
C LYS A 111 -0.40 19.70 -5.74
N THR A 112 0.11 19.09 -4.67
CA THR A 112 1.52 19.08 -4.29
C THR A 112 1.91 17.66 -3.94
N THR A 113 3.16 17.28 -4.19
CA THR A 113 3.69 16.01 -3.69
C THR A 113 4.02 16.10 -2.21
N LEU A 114 4.05 14.95 -1.52
CA LEU A 114 4.45 14.91 -0.11
C LEU A 114 5.87 15.44 0.09
N GLN A 115 6.82 15.03 -0.76
CA GLN A 115 8.20 15.52 -0.70
C GLN A 115 8.31 17.05 -0.88
N SER A 116 7.52 17.63 -1.78
CA SER A 116 7.50 19.09 -1.99
C SER A 116 6.92 19.82 -0.78
N TRP A 117 5.82 19.30 -0.23
CA TRP A 117 5.21 19.83 0.99
C TRP A 117 6.16 19.72 2.19
N TYR A 118 6.78 18.56 2.38
CA TYR A 118 7.70 18.25 3.48
C TYR A 118 8.87 19.24 3.56
N LYS A 119 9.45 19.61 2.41
CA LYS A 119 10.55 20.58 2.32
C LYS A 119 10.15 22.02 2.67
N LYS A 120 8.87 22.36 2.52
CA LYS A 120 8.33 23.70 2.76
C LYS A 120 7.67 23.84 4.13
N ARG A 121 7.45 22.74 4.83
CA ARG A 121 6.77 22.76 6.12
C ARG A 121 7.63 23.52 7.15
N PRO A 122 7.02 24.25 8.09
CA PRO A 122 7.74 24.77 9.24
C PRO A 122 8.36 23.61 10.01
N VAL A 123 9.68 23.63 10.23
CA VAL A 123 10.34 22.59 11.02
C VAL A 123 10.10 22.88 12.50
N THR A 124 9.17 22.14 13.10
CA THR A 124 9.02 22.05 14.55
C THR A 124 10.06 21.07 15.08
N SER A 125 11.32 21.51 15.21
CA SER A 125 12.35 20.70 15.87
C SER A 125 12.01 20.61 17.35
N LEU A 126 11.84 19.38 17.85
CA LEU A 126 11.63 19.10 19.26
C LEU A 126 12.93 19.24 20.09
N GLY A 127 14.04 19.69 19.49
CA GLY A 127 15.37 19.74 20.12
C GLY A 127 15.93 18.34 20.41
N ASP A 128 16.94 18.27 21.27
CA ASP A 128 17.67 17.03 21.63
C ASP A 128 16.82 15.98 22.39
N GLY A 129 15.55 16.30 22.73
CA GLY A 129 14.63 15.41 23.45
C GLY A 129 13.63 14.64 22.58
N GLY A 130 13.49 14.99 21.29
CA GLY A 130 12.54 14.34 20.38
C GLY A 130 13.08 13.01 19.84
N LYS A 131 12.28 11.94 19.88
CA LYS A 131 12.66 10.66 19.26
C LYS A 131 12.56 10.76 17.76
N LYS A 132 13.65 10.41 17.07
CA LYS A 132 13.75 10.48 15.62
C LYS A 132 13.15 9.24 14.97
N VAL A 133 12.29 9.44 13.97
CA VAL A 133 11.74 8.37 13.14
C VAL A 133 11.89 8.72 11.68
N TYR A 134 12.16 7.72 10.85
CA TYR A 134 12.15 7.90 9.41
C TYR A 134 10.78 7.57 8.84
N LEU A 135 10.31 8.34 7.87
CA LEU A 135 9.08 8.05 7.13
C LEU A 135 9.43 7.66 5.69
N PHE A 136 9.01 6.46 5.28
CA PHE A 136 9.09 6.04 3.90
C PHE A 136 8.02 6.75 3.07
N CYS A 137 8.44 7.69 2.22
CA CYS A 137 7.56 8.44 1.34
C CYS A 137 7.26 7.64 0.07
N ASP A 138 6.41 6.61 0.20
CA ASP A 138 6.07 5.71 -0.90
C ASP A 138 5.43 6.42 -2.11
N GLU A 139 5.46 5.74 -3.26
CA GLU A 139 4.99 6.27 -4.53
C GLU A 139 3.50 6.66 -4.55
N PHE A 140 2.64 6.05 -3.74
CA PHE A 140 1.22 6.37 -3.71
C PHE A 140 0.95 7.57 -2.81
N THR A 141 1.51 7.56 -1.59
CA THR A 141 1.41 8.66 -0.64
C THR A 141 2.05 9.94 -1.20
N ASN A 142 3.17 9.83 -1.91
CA ASN A 142 3.85 11.00 -2.47
C ASN A 142 3.03 11.71 -3.54
N TYR A 143 2.27 11.00 -4.37
CA TYR A 143 1.60 11.58 -5.55
C TYR A 143 0.07 11.66 -5.47
N ASN A 144 -0.59 10.67 -4.86
CA ASN A 144 -2.06 10.61 -4.78
C ASN A 144 -2.55 10.97 -3.38
N ASP A 145 -2.03 10.28 -2.37
CA ASP A 145 -2.52 10.32 -0.99
C ASP A 145 -1.72 11.30 -0.12
N THR A 146 -1.28 12.43 -0.72
CA THR A 146 -0.40 13.39 -0.04
C THR A 146 -1.02 13.99 1.21
N SER A 147 -2.35 14.19 1.25
CA SER A 147 -3.02 14.66 2.47
C SER A 147 -2.85 13.68 3.64
N ILE A 148 -2.90 12.38 3.37
CA ILE A 148 -2.66 11.32 4.37
C ILE A 148 -1.21 11.37 4.82
N GLY A 149 -0.25 11.49 3.90
CA GLY A 149 1.16 11.66 4.21
C GLY A 149 1.45 12.88 5.09
N THR A 150 0.85 14.02 4.77
CA THR A 150 0.93 15.24 5.56
C THR A 150 0.37 15.03 6.97
N LYS A 151 -0.82 14.45 7.09
CA LYS A 151 -1.43 14.15 8.39
C LYS A 151 -0.62 13.14 9.20
N ALA A 152 0.04 12.16 8.56
CA ALA A 152 0.92 11.21 9.23
C ALA A 152 2.12 11.89 9.89
N ILE A 153 2.76 12.82 9.15
CA ILE A 153 3.90 13.59 9.66
C ILE A 153 3.46 14.47 10.82
N LEU A 154 2.39 15.23 10.65
CA LEU A 154 1.88 16.13 11.68
C LEU A 154 1.39 15.36 12.93
N LEU A 155 0.78 14.18 12.75
CA LEU A 155 0.39 13.29 13.84
C LEU A 155 1.61 12.86 14.65
N LEU A 156 2.64 12.32 14.00
CA LEU A 156 3.86 11.88 14.69
C LEU A 156 4.59 13.07 15.35
N GLU A 157 4.67 14.22 14.70
CA GLU A 157 5.28 15.44 15.25
C GLU A 157 4.52 15.92 16.51
N LYS A 158 3.18 15.95 16.48
CA LYS A 158 2.35 16.30 17.65
C LYS A 158 2.43 15.27 18.77
N LEU A 159 2.73 14.00 18.44
CA LEU A 159 2.98 12.92 19.40
C LEU A 159 4.41 12.89 19.95
N GLY A 160 5.27 13.85 19.57
CA GLY A 160 6.61 14.01 20.14
C GLY A 160 7.74 13.33 19.36
N TYR A 161 7.54 13.04 18.06
CA TYR A 161 8.56 12.45 17.20
C TYR A 161 9.09 13.44 16.17
N ASP A 162 10.41 13.43 15.94
CA ASP A 162 11.03 14.15 14.82
C ASP A 162 10.99 13.27 13.57
N VAL A 163 10.22 13.71 12.56
CA VAL A 163 9.94 12.91 11.35
C VAL A 163 10.83 13.31 10.20
N ILE A 164 11.66 12.37 9.75
CA ILE A 164 12.60 12.57 8.66
C ILE A 164 12.23 11.70 7.46
N ILE A 165 12.10 12.29 6.27
CA ILE A 165 12.02 11.47 5.04
C ILE A 165 13.45 11.23 4.55
N PRO A 166 13.99 9.98 4.63
CA PRO A 166 15.35 9.71 4.20
C PRO A 166 15.46 9.75 2.67
N LYS A 167 16.69 9.70 2.16
CA LYS A 167 16.91 9.50 0.73
C LYS A 167 16.60 8.03 0.38
N HIS A 168 15.61 7.81 -0.48
CA HIS A 168 15.23 6.49 -0.96
C HIS A 168 14.62 6.60 -2.36
N ILE A 169 14.25 5.47 -2.96
CA ILE A 169 13.44 5.40 -4.19
C ILE A 169 12.11 4.68 -3.92
N GLU A 170 11.30 4.46 -4.95
CA GLU A 170 10.03 3.71 -4.87
C GLU A 170 10.21 2.33 -4.22
N SER A 171 9.12 1.75 -3.73
CA SER A 171 9.16 0.46 -3.02
C SER A 171 9.55 -0.71 -3.93
N GLY A 172 9.23 -0.63 -5.22
CA GLY A 172 9.32 -1.75 -6.16
C GLY A 172 8.04 -2.60 -6.22
N ARG A 173 7.06 -2.34 -5.35
CA ARG A 173 5.80 -3.12 -5.24
C ARG A 173 5.06 -3.25 -6.57
N ALA A 174 4.97 -2.17 -7.34
CA ALA A 174 4.28 -2.16 -8.64
C ALA A 174 4.99 -3.04 -9.69
N TRP A 175 6.32 -3.10 -9.66
CA TRP A 175 7.10 -3.98 -10.53
C TRP A 175 6.86 -5.46 -10.16
N LEU A 176 6.89 -5.76 -8.86
CA LEU A 176 6.68 -7.12 -8.36
C LEU A 176 5.25 -7.63 -8.63
N SER A 177 4.23 -6.79 -8.47
CA SER A 177 2.84 -7.18 -8.76
C SER A 177 2.58 -7.47 -10.24
N LYS A 178 3.47 -6.99 -11.13
CA LYS A 178 3.48 -7.28 -12.57
C LYS A 178 4.51 -8.31 -12.99
N GLY A 179 5.11 -9.04 -12.05
CA GLY A 179 6.06 -10.10 -12.38
C GLY A 179 7.35 -9.59 -13.02
N LEU A 180 7.70 -8.32 -12.84
CA LEU A 180 8.95 -7.73 -13.32
C LEU A 180 10.00 -7.78 -12.20
N ILE A 181 10.28 -9.00 -11.75
CA ILE A 181 11.14 -9.29 -10.59
C ILE A 181 12.52 -8.70 -10.76
N ARG A 182 13.14 -8.78 -11.94
CA ARG A 182 14.52 -8.27 -12.13
C ARG A 182 14.61 -6.77 -11.88
N LYS A 183 13.59 -6.01 -12.29
CA LYS A 183 13.49 -4.57 -11.98
C LYS A 183 13.18 -4.32 -10.51
N GLY A 184 12.30 -5.12 -9.92
CA GLY A 184 12.05 -5.10 -8.47
C GLY A 184 13.33 -5.34 -7.66
N LYS A 185 14.17 -6.29 -8.08
CA LYS A 185 15.47 -6.60 -7.48
C LYS A 185 16.45 -5.42 -7.54
N GLU A 186 16.57 -4.74 -8.68
CA GLU A 186 17.39 -3.53 -8.80
C GLU A 186 16.96 -2.45 -7.79
N ILE A 187 15.65 -2.25 -7.65
CA ILE A 187 15.06 -1.27 -6.72
C ILE A 187 15.33 -1.66 -5.26
N ALA A 188 15.10 -2.93 -4.92
CA ALA A 188 15.31 -3.46 -3.58
C ALA A 188 16.74 -3.25 -3.09
N ASN A 189 17.73 -3.68 -3.88
CA ASN A 189 19.15 -3.53 -3.53
C ASN A 189 19.58 -2.08 -3.42
N LYS A 190 19.01 -1.19 -4.24
CA LYS A 190 19.28 0.25 -4.14
C LYS A 190 18.72 0.86 -2.85
N ASN A 191 17.50 0.49 -2.45
CA ASN A 191 16.93 0.93 -1.18
C ASN A 191 17.67 0.34 0.03
N ILE A 192 18.06 -0.94 -0.01
CA ILE A 192 18.90 -1.55 1.04
C ILE A 192 20.18 -0.74 1.22
N SER A 193 20.88 -0.44 0.12
CA SER A 193 22.12 0.34 0.14
C SER A 193 21.94 1.75 0.71
N MET A 194 20.80 2.39 0.48
CA MET A 194 20.51 3.75 0.94
C MET A 194 20.12 3.83 2.42
N LEU A 195 19.59 2.73 2.98
CA LEU A 195 18.89 2.75 4.26
C LEU A 195 19.60 1.95 5.36
N LYS A 196 20.42 0.94 5.02
CA LYS A 196 21.03 0.01 5.98
C LYS A 196 21.80 0.68 7.13
N ASP A 197 22.42 1.83 6.89
CA ASP A 197 23.30 2.50 7.85
C ASP A 197 22.57 3.54 8.71
N ILE A 198 21.30 3.86 8.41
CA ILE A 198 20.52 4.89 9.13
C ILE A 198 19.30 4.34 9.83
N ILE A 199 18.83 3.15 9.45
CA ILE A 199 17.66 2.52 10.06
C ILE A 199 18.12 1.56 11.16
N SER A 200 17.55 1.74 12.35
CA SER A 200 17.91 0.98 13.55
C SER A 200 16.70 0.85 14.48
N ASN A 201 16.89 0.25 15.65
CA ASN A 201 15.87 0.20 16.69
C ASN A 201 15.52 1.60 17.23
N GLU A 202 16.50 2.51 17.25
CA GLU A 202 16.35 3.88 17.74
C GLU A 202 15.79 4.82 16.66
N THR A 203 16.00 4.48 15.39
CA THR A 203 15.57 5.25 14.22
C THR A 203 14.85 4.38 13.19
N PRO A 204 13.66 3.85 13.52
CA PRO A 204 12.94 2.95 12.63
C PRO A 204 12.42 3.67 11.38
N LEU A 205 12.15 2.90 10.32
CA LEU A 205 11.48 3.39 9.12
C LEU A 205 9.99 3.02 9.17
N ILE A 206 9.14 4.04 9.08
CA ILE A 206 7.69 3.93 9.19
C ILE A 206 7.07 4.08 7.80
N GLY A 207 6.14 3.20 7.44
CA GLY A 207 5.37 3.25 6.20
C GLY A 207 3.88 3.49 6.42
N ILE A 208 3.25 4.15 5.44
CA ILE A 208 1.81 4.46 5.45
C ILE A 208 1.06 3.43 4.59
N GLU A 209 1.44 3.28 3.32
CA GLU A 209 0.84 2.29 2.44
C GLU A 209 1.37 0.88 2.78
N PRO A 210 0.49 -0.05 3.23
CA PRO A 210 0.97 -1.34 3.70
C PRO A 210 1.71 -2.15 2.65
N SER A 211 1.22 -2.14 1.40
CA SER A 211 1.86 -2.92 0.33
C SER A 211 3.26 -2.43 -0.02
N ALA A 212 3.54 -1.14 0.17
CA ALA A 212 4.83 -0.56 -0.13
C ALA A 212 5.87 -0.91 0.96
N ILE A 213 5.57 -0.64 2.23
CA ILE A 213 6.53 -0.86 3.32
C ILE A 213 6.75 -2.34 3.63
N LEU A 214 5.71 -3.17 3.54
CA LEU A 214 5.84 -4.61 3.80
C LEU A 214 6.63 -5.33 2.71
N THR A 215 6.81 -4.73 1.53
CA THR A 215 7.72 -5.25 0.50
C THR A 215 9.16 -5.35 1.02
N PHE A 216 9.57 -4.44 1.91
CA PHE A 216 10.88 -4.50 2.53
C PHE A 216 11.03 -5.66 3.53
N ARG A 217 9.93 -6.03 4.22
CA ARG A 217 9.92 -7.11 5.22
C ARG A 217 9.85 -8.49 4.59
N ASP A 218 9.34 -8.57 3.37
CA ASP A 218 9.08 -9.84 2.72
C ASP A 218 9.95 -10.02 1.46
N GLU A 219 9.58 -9.39 0.34
CA GLU A 219 10.25 -9.63 -0.93
C GLU A 219 11.70 -9.12 -0.99
N TYR A 220 12.09 -8.11 -0.22
CA TYR A 220 13.49 -7.62 -0.26
C TYR A 220 14.49 -8.66 0.21
N ILE A 221 14.12 -9.51 1.17
CA ILE A 221 15.00 -10.57 1.67
C ILE A 221 15.25 -11.60 0.55
N ASP A 222 14.21 -11.94 -0.21
CA ASP A 222 14.29 -12.86 -1.35
C ASP A 222 15.04 -12.26 -2.56
N LEU A 223 15.05 -10.93 -2.70
CA LEU A 223 15.62 -10.22 -3.86
C LEU A 223 17.01 -9.63 -3.61
N ALA A 224 17.44 -9.56 -2.35
CA ALA A 224 18.76 -9.05 -2.00
C ALA A 224 19.85 -9.82 -2.75
N ASN A 225 20.89 -9.11 -3.18
CA ASN A 225 22.13 -9.73 -3.60
C ASN A 225 22.79 -10.42 -2.39
N ASP A 226 23.63 -11.41 -2.66
CA ASP A 226 24.28 -12.20 -1.62
C ASP A 226 25.05 -11.32 -0.61
N ASP A 227 25.71 -10.25 -1.08
CA ASP A 227 26.43 -9.28 -0.25
C ASP A 227 25.53 -8.33 0.55
N GLN A 228 24.23 -8.27 0.23
CA GLN A 228 23.24 -7.40 0.86
C GLN A 228 22.18 -8.16 1.68
N LEU A 229 22.18 -9.50 1.64
CA LEU A 229 21.17 -10.33 2.28
C LEU A 229 21.06 -10.07 3.79
N GLU A 230 22.19 -10.01 4.49
CA GLU A 230 22.18 -9.74 5.94
C GLU A 230 21.70 -8.33 6.26
N ALA A 231 22.06 -7.33 5.44
CA ALA A 231 21.53 -5.97 5.59
C ALA A 231 20.01 -5.93 5.35
N ALA A 232 19.48 -6.69 4.38
CA ALA A 232 18.05 -6.79 4.14
C ALA A 232 17.30 -7.42 5.33
N LYS A 233 17.84 -8.49 5.91
CA LYS A 233 17.29 -9.12 7.11
C LYS A 233 17.31 -8.16 8.30
N GLN A 234 18.42 -7.47 8.54
CA GLN A 234 18.54 -6.51 9.62
C GLN A 234 17.54 -5.36 9.47
N LEU A 235 17.46 -4.77 8.26
CA LEU A 235 16.48 -3.74 7.95
C LEU A 235 15.06 -4.20 8.25
N SER A 236 14.69 -5.42 7.86
CA SER A 236 13.33 -5.96 8.02
C SER A 236 12.81 -5.91 9.47
N ASN A 237 13.70 -5.92 10.47
CA ASN A 237 13.34 -5.85 11.89
C ASN A 237 12.98 -4.43 12.37
N HIS A 238 13.23 -3.40 11.56
CA HIS A 238 13.11 -1.98 11.92
C HIS A 238 12.20 -1.20 10.97
N LEU A 239 11.37 -1.92 10.22
CA LEU A 239 10.43 -1.41 9.23
C LEU A 239 9.01 -1.66 9.73
N PHE A 240 8.27 -0.60 10.04
CA PHE A 240 6.96 -0.72 10.66
C PHE A 240 5.89 -0.03 9.82
N LEU A 241 4.69 -0.61 9.81
CA LEU A 241 3.51 0.17 9.50
C LEU A 241 3.32 1.25 10.59
N ILE A 242 2.75 2.39 10.21
CA ILE A 242 2.52 3.48 11.16
C ILE A 242 1.65 3.07 12.36
N ASP A 243 0.71 2.15 12.17
CA ASP A 243 -0.10 1.61 13.26
C ASP A 243 0.66 0.62 14.15
N GLU A 244 1.57 -0.20 13.59
CA GLU A 244 2.49 -1.03 14.38
C GLU A 244 3.36 -0.16 15.30
N PHE A 245 3.95 0.90 14.74
CA PHE A 245 4.80 1.82 15.48
C PHE A 245 4.02 2.54 16.60
N ILE A 246 2.89 3.17 16.28
CA ILE A 246 2.08 3.87 17.27
C ILE A 246 1.58 2.90 18.36
N ALA A 247 1.11 1.71 17.99
CA ALA A 247 0.68 0.70 18.97
C ALA A 247 1.81 0.29 19.92
N ALA A 248 3.04 0.15 19.42
CA ALA A 248 4.21 -0.13 20.27
C ALA A 248 4.51 1.02 21.23
N GLU A 249 4.42 2.27 20.77
CA GLU A 249 4.68 3.45 21.60
C GLU A 249 3.57 3.72 22.63
N ILE A 250 2.32 3.32 22.35
CA ILE A 250 1.23 3.25 23.34
C ILE A 250 1.59 2.26 24.45
N LYS A 251 2.03 1.05 24.10
CA LYS A 251 2.41 0.01 25.08
C LYS A 251 3.58 0.44 25.96
N LYS A 252 4.50 1.25 25.43
CA LYS A 252 5.61 1.85 26.19
C LYS A 252 5.19 3.07 27.03
N GLY A 253 3.94 3.53 26.90
CA GLY A 253 3.41 4.68 27.64
C GLY A 253 3.86 6.05 27.12
N HIS A 254 4.47 6.11 25.93
CA HIS A 254 4.87 7.37 25.30
C HIS A 254 3.70 8.08 24.62
N ILE A 255 2.71 7.33 24.15
CA ILE A 255 1.48 7.84 23.57
C ILE A 255 0.31 7.45 24.49
N LYS A 256 -0.49 8.43 24.88
CA LYS A 256 -1.55 8.30 25.89
C LYS A 256 -2.87 8.84 25.38
N SER A 257 -3.97 8.35 25.96
CA SER A 257 -5.33 8.72 25.55
C SER A 257 -5.73 10.16 25.87
N ASP A 258 -5.01 10.86 26.75
CA ASP A 258 -5.21 12.27 27.09
C ASP A 258 -4.70 13.24 26.01
N GLN A 259 -3.89 12.75 25.06
CA GLN A 259 -3.49 13.48 23.85
C GLN A 259 -4.60 13.51 22.78
N PHE A 260 -5.74 12.85 23.04
CA PHE A 260 -6.85 12.72 22.11
C PHE A 260 -8.18 13.17 22.73
N THR A 261 -9.10 13.53 21.86
CA THR A 261 -10.45 13.97 22.21
C THR A 261 -11.25 12.84 22.87
N THR A 262 -12.29 13.26 23.59
CA THR A 262 -13.31 12.37 24.17
C THR A 262 -14.62 12.39 23.38
N ILE A 263 -14.64 12.93 22.17
CA ILE A 263 -15.82 12.85 21.30
C ILE A 263 -16.09 11.38 20.94
N GLU A 264 -17.36 10.97 20.94
CA GLU A 264 -17.74 9.63 20.53
C GLU A 264 -17.60 9.44 19.01
N LYS A 265 -16.97 8.33 18.60
CA LYS A 265 -16.92 7.90 17.19
C LYS A 265 -17.10 6.40 17.08
N GLN A 266 -17.76 5.98 16.00
CA GLN A 266 -17.91 4.58 15.62
C GLN A 266 -17.17 4.35 14.31
N ILE A 267 -16.35 3.29 14.26
CA ILE A 267 -15.47 3.00 13.13
C ILE A 267 -15.70 1.57 12.66
N LEU A 268 -15.97 1.41 11.36
CA LEU A 268 -15.93 0.11 10.67
C LEU A 268 -14.60 -0.02 9.93
N LEU A 269 -13.78 -0.98 10.33
CA LEU A 269 -12.41 -1.15 9.84
C LEU A 269 -12.31 -2.30 8.83
N HIS A 270 -11.90 -1.98 7.60
CA HIS A 270 -11.44 -2.97 6.63
C HIS A 270 -9.91 -3.07 6.65
N GLY A 271 -9.38 -4.19 7.12
CA GLY A 271 -7.93 -4.45 7.13
C GLY A 271 -7.36 -4.79 5.75
N HIS A 272 -6.17 -4.27 5.45
CA HIS A 272 -5.47 -4.52 4.19
C HIS A 272 -4.98 -5.97 4.09
N CYS A 273 -5.04 -6.59 2.90
CA CYS A 273 -4.71 -8.00 2.75
C CYS A 273 -3.22 -8.31 3.05
N GLN A 274 -2.28 -7.48 2.59
CA GLN A 274 -0.87 -7.68 2.95
C GLN A 274 -0.58 -7.40 4.42
N GLN A 275 -1.32 -6.47 5.05
CA GLN A 275 -1.21 -6.23 6.49
C GLN A 275 -1.66 -7.47 7.27
N LYS A 276 -2.77 -8.12 6.87
CA LYS A 276 -3.22 -9.38 7.49
C LYS A 276 -2.24 -10.53 7.28
N ALA A 277 -1.57 -10.58 6.13
CA ALA A 277 -0.67 -11.68 5.77
C ALA A 277 0.73 -11.57 6.42
N LEU A 278 1.24 -10.35 6.60
CA LEU A 278 2.63 -10.10 7.04
C LEU A 278 2.74 -9.35 8.38
N SER A 279 1.61 -8.89 8.92
CA SER A 279 1.49 -8.12 10.17
C SER A 279 0.18 -8.53 10.88
N SER A 280 -0.41 -7.65 11.68
CA SER A 280 -1.67 -7.86 12.39
C SER A 280 -2.58 -6.64 12.26
N LEU A 281 -3.88 -6.89 12.08
CA LEU A 281 -4.90 -5.84 12.14
C LEU A 281 -5.11 -5.30 13.57
N SER A 282 -4.67 -6.04 14.60
CA SER A 282 -4.81 -5.63 16.00
C SER A 282 -4.14 -4.28 16.28
N HIS A 283 -3.02 -3.98 15.62
CA HIS A 283 -2.35 -2.69 15.76
C HIS A 283 -3.25 -1.52 15.34
N THR A 284 -3.95 -1.64 14.21
CA THR A 284 -4.90 -0.62 13.77
C THR A 284 -6.07 -0.49 14.76
N ILE A 285 -6.54 -1.60 15.35
CA ILE A 285 -7.60 -1.57 16.38
C ILE A 285 -7.09 -0.85 17.63
N ASP A 286 -5.92 -1.24 18.14
CA ASP A 286 -5.30 -0.67 19.34
C ASP A 286 -5.18 0.86 19.24
N ILE A 287 -4.69 1.39 18.10
CA ILE A 287 -4.52 2.83 17.93
C ILE A 287 -5.85 3.57 17.77
N LEU A 288 -6.84 2.98 17.11
CA LEU A 288 -8.14 3.60 16.87
C LEU A 288 -9.06 3.51 18.09
N SER A 289 -8.78 2.59 19.01
CA SER A 289 -9.43 2.48 20.32
C SER A 289 -8.74 3.29 21.41
N LEU A 290 -7.62 3.96 21.11
CA LEU A 290 -6.92 4.79 22.10
C LEU A 290 -7.73 6.02 22.54
N PRO A 291 -8.38 6.80 21.64
CA PRO A 291 -9.30 7.86 22.06
C PRO A 291 -10.48 7.26 22.84
N LYS A 292 -10.76 7.79 24.04
CA LYS A 292 -11.58 7.12 25.07
C LYS A 292 -12.96 6.64 24.60
N ASN A 293 -13.60 7.38 23.71
CA ASN A 293 -14.98 7.11 23.27
C ASN A 293 -15.05 6.63 21.82
N TYR A 294 -13.96 6.08 21.29
CA TYR A 294 -13.95 5.47 19.96
C TYR A 294 -14.26 3.98 20.08
N THR A 295 -15.22 3.50 19.27
CA THR A 295 -15.53 2.08 19.14
C THR A 295 -15.14 1.59 17.75
N VAL A 296 -14.35 0.53 17.68
CA VAL A 296 -13.85 -0.05 16.42
C VAL A 296 -14.46 -1.43 16.22
N GLN A 297 -15.10 -1.65 15.08
CA GLN A 297 -15.60 -2.95 14.65
C GLN A 297 -14.93 -3.33 13.33
N THR A 298 -14.30 -4.49 13.28
CA THR A 298 -13.67 -5.00 12.05
C THR A 298 -14.71 -5.57 11.09
N ILE A 299 -14.58 -5.24 9.81
CA ILE A 299 -15.29 -5.93 8.73
C ILE A 299 -14.55 -7.22 8.44
N ALA A 300 -15.20 -8.37 8.67
CA ALA A 300 -14.67 -9.73 8.45
C ALA A 300 -14.53 -10.09 6.96
N SER A 301 -13.87 -9.22 6.20
CA SER A 301 -13.65 -9.32 4.76
C SER A 301 -12.21 -9.77 4.48
N GLY A 302 -12.00 -10.48 3.37
CA GLY A 302 -10.67 -10.84 2.86
C GLY A 302 -10.01 -9.66 2.14
N CYS A 303 -9.70 -9.86 0.85
CA CYS A 303 -9.25 -8.79 -0.04
C CYS A 303 -10.42 -7.87 -0.43
N CYS A 304 -10.14 -6.60 -0.71
CA CYS A 304 -11.13 -5.67 -1.26
C CYS A 304 -11.52 -5.97 -2.72
N GLY A 305 -10.65 -6.69 -3.44
CA GLY A 305 -10.80 -7.01 -4.87
C GLY A 305 -9.95 -6.15 -5.81
N MET A 306 -9.35 -5.05 -5.35
CA MET A 306 -8.50 -4.22 -6.22
C MET A 306 -7.08 -4.75 -6.40
N ALA A 307 -6.50 -5.23 -5.30
CA ALA A 307 -5.14 -5.77 -5.23
C ALA A 307 -4.12 -4.99 -6.09
N GLY A 308 -3.93 -3.72 -5.73
CA GLY A 308 -3.17 -2.77 -6.55
C GLY A 308 -3.90 -2.47 -7.85
N SER A 309 -3.40 -3.02 -8.96
CA SER A 309 -3.91 -2.75 -10.29
C SER A 309 -4.94 -3.75 -10.83
N PHE A 310 -5.11 -4.91 -10.18
CA PHE A 310 -5.94 -6.01 -10.69
C PHE A 310 -7.35 -5.52 -11.05
N GLY A 311 -8.02 -4.82 -10.13
CA GLY A 311 -9.38 -4.31 -10.38
C GLY A 311 -9.48 -3.17 -11.43
N TYR A 312 -8.36 -2.62 -11.90
CA TYR A 312 -8.35 -1.67 -13.02
C TYR A 312 -8.38 -2.35 -14.37
N GLU A 313 -7.97 -3.61 -14.48
CA GLU A 313 -7.88 -4.29 -15.76
C GLU A 313 -9.28 -4.63 -16.28
N LYS A 314 -9.51 -4.40 -17.57
CA LYS A 314 -10.84 -4.56 -18.17
C LYS A 314 -11.41 -5.96 -17.93
N GLU A 315 -10.58 -6.98 -18.07
CA GLU A 315 -10.90 -8.39 -17.90
C GLU A 315 -11.14 -8.81 -16.45
N HIS A 316 -10.63 -8.05 -15.47
CA HIS A 316 -10.72 -8.37 -14.05
C HIS A 316 -11.74 -7.52 -13.30
N TYR A 317 -12.30 -6.50 -13.95
CA TYR A 317 -13.23 -5.56 -13.32
C TYR A 317 -14.42 -6.25 -12.65
N GLU A 318 -15.13 -7.12 -13.38
CA GLU A 318 -16.31 -7.79 -12.84
C GLU A 318 -15.95 -8.68 -11.65
N LEU A 319 -14.87 -9.45 -11.75
CA LEU A 319 -14.38 -10.28 -10.65
C LEU A 319 -13.96 -9.44 -9.44
N SER A 320 -13.29 -8.31 -9.67
CA SER A 320 -12.92 -7.36 -8.63
C SER A 320 -14.13 -6.81 -7.88
N MET A 321 -15.20 -6.48 -8.60
CA MET A 321 -16.47 -6.03 -8.02
C MET A 321 -17.17 -7.16 -7.25
N GLN A 322 -17.22 -8.37 -7.80
CA GLN A 322 -17.76 -9.56 -7.14
C GLN A 322 -17.05 -9.84 -5.81
N ILE A 323 -15.71 -9.73 -5.75
CA ILE A 323 -14.95 -9.89 -4.51
C ILE A 323 -15.38 -8.84 -3.47
N GLY A 324 -15.57 -7.59 -3.88
CA GLY A 324 -16.06 -6.53 -3.00
C GLY A 324 -17.47 -6.81 -2.46
N GLU A 325 -18.36 -7.36 -3.30
CA GLU A 325 -19.73 -7.73 -2.96
C GLU A 325 -19.85 -8.88 -1.94
N LEU A 326 -18.80 -9.70 -1.75
CA LEU A 326 -18.87 -10.83 -0.80
C LEU A 326 -19.16 -10.38 0.64
N VAL A 327 -18.43 -9.37 1.12
CA VAL A 327 -18.54 -8.90 2.52
C VAL A 327 -18.33 -7.39 2.65
N LEU A 328 -17.33 -6.84 1.95
CA LEU A 328 -16.90 -5.45 2.15
C LEU A 328 -17.99 -4.44 1.75
N PHE A 329 -18.53 -4.54 0.54
CA PHE A 329 -19.52 -3.59 0.06
C PHE A 329 -20.85 -3.68 0.82
N PRO A 330 -21.39 -4.88 1.13
CA PRO A 330 -22.56 -4.98 2.01
C PRO A 330 -22.32 -4.35 3.39
N ALA A 331 -21.18 -4.61 4.03
CA ALA A 331 -20.87 -4.05 5.34
C ALA A 331 -20.79 -2.51 5.34
N VAL A 332 -20.23 -1.93 4.27
CA VAL A 332 -20.16 -0.47 4.12
C VAL A 332 -21.53 0.13 3.84
N ARG A 333 -22.34 -0.47 2.95
CA ARG A 333 -23.69 0.01 2.63
C ARG A 333 -24.66 -0.11 3.81
N ASN A 334 -24.48 -1.12 4.66
CA ASN A 334 -25.33 -1.37 5.83
C ASN A 334 -24.81 -0.71 7.12
N LYS A 335 -23.92 0.30 7.02
CA LYS A 335 -23.49 1.07 8.20
C LYS A 335 -24.71 1.70 8.88
N LYS A 336 -24.71 1.75 10.23
CA LYS A 336 -25.88 2.16 11.03
C LYS A 336 -26.41 3.55 10.68
N ASN A 337 -25.50 4.49 10.40
CA ASN A 337 -25.81 5.85 9.97
C ASN A 337 -24.56 6.49 9.35
N ASP A 338 -24.71 7.71 8.84
CA ASP A 338 -23.61 8.45 8.19
C ASP A 338 -22.51 8.95 9.12
N ALA A 339 -22.73 8.95 10.44
CA ALA A 339 -21.70 9.28 11.41
C ALA A 339 -20.68 8.15 11.62
N VAL A 340 -20.98 6.92 11.16
CA VAL A 340 -20.04 5.80 11.21
C VAL A 340 -18.93 6.01 10.17
N ILE A 341 -17.69 6.02 10.65
CA ILE A 341 -16.49 6.18 9.81
C ILE A 341 -16.12 4.82 9.21
N ILE A 342 -15.88 4.78 7.90
CA ILE A 342 -15.25 3.61 7.26
C ILE A 342 -13.76 3.84 7.21
N ALA A 343 -12.98 2.94 7.83
CA ALA A 343 -11.52 3.01 7.86
C ALA A 343 -10.90 1.94 6.96
N ALA A 344 -9.92 2.32 6.14
CA ALA A 344 -9.14 1.39 5.34
C ALA A 344 -7.70 1.92 5.13
N PRO A 345 -6.64 1.17 5.52
CA PRO A 345 -5.27 1.67 5.46
C PRO A 345 -4.66 1.66 4.05
N GLY A 346 -5.11 0.80 3.13
CA GLY A 346 -4.55 0.75 1.77
C GLY A 346 -5.20 1.70 0.76
N THR A 347 -4.40 2.32 -0.10
CA THR A 347 -4.84 3.22 -1.18
C THR A 347 -5.84 2.55 -2.11
N SER A 348 -5.52 1.35 -2.60
CA SER A 348 -6.43 0.61 -3.49
C SER A 348 -7.71 0.16 -2.79
N CYS A 349 -7.67 -0.08 -1.48
CA CYS A 349 -8.86 -0.44 -0.71
C CYS A 349 -9.82 0.75 -0.59
N ARG A 350 -9.33 1.96 -0.28
CA ARG A 350 -10.15 3.18 -0.25
C ARG A 350 -10.77 3.47 -1.62
N HIS A 351 -9.99 3.28 -2.69
CA HIS A 351 -10.48 3.41 -4.06
C HIS A 351 -11.60 2.41 -4.37
N GLN A 352 -11.42 1.15 -3.99
CA GLN A 352 -12.43 0.09 -4.19
C GLN A 352 -13.75 0.40 -3.49
N ILE A 353 -13.68 0.83 -2.23
CA ILE A 353 -14.84 1.20 -1.44
C ILE A 353 -15.57 2.39 -2.11
N LYS A 354 -14.83 3.41 -2.52
CA LYS A 354 -15.41 4.57 -3.21
C LYS A 354 -16.12 4.17 -4.51
N ASP A 355 -15.47 3.40 -5.37
CA ASP A 355 -16.04 3.02 -6.67
C ASP A 355 -17.24 2.08 -6.50
N GLY A 356 -17.20 1.16 -5.53
CA GLY A 356 -18.24 0.15 -5.34
C GLY A 356 -19.40 0.54 -4.43
N THR A 357 -19.23 1.53 -3.54
CA THR A 357 -20.28 1.93 -2.59
C THR A 357 -20.53 3.42 -2.52
N HIS A 358 -19.78 4.22 -3.29
CA HIS A 358 -19.81 5.69 -3.24
C HIS A 358 -19.47 6.30 -1.88
N THR A 359 -18.95 5.49 -0.94
CA THR A 359 -18.52 5.96 0.38
C THR A 359 -17.03 6.28 0.36
N LEU A 360 -16.66 7.43 0.92
CA LEU A 360 -15.25 7.79 1.13
C LEU A 360 -14.75 7.13 2.43
N ALA A 361 -13.86 6.15 2.29
CA ALA A 361 -13.16 5.58 3.43
C ALA A 361 -11.95 6.44 3.81
N MET A 362 -11.73 6.61 5.11
CA MET A 362 -10.59 7.35 5.66
C MET A 362 -9.41 6.41 5.95
N HIS A 363 -8.18 6.94 5.87
CA HIS A 363 -7.03 6.24 6.41
C HIS A 363 -7.03 6.32 7.95
N PRO A 364 -6.65 5.27 8.70
CA PRO A 364 -6.60 5.30 10.18
C PRO A 364 -5.84 6.50 10.77
N VAL A 365 -4.70 6.86 10.16
CA VAL A 365 -3.93 8.07 10.51
C VAL A 365 -4.77 9.35 10.46
N GLU A 366 -5.65 9.52 9.46
CA GLU A 366 -6.47 10.73 9.38
C GLU A 366 -7.45 10.80 10.53
N ILE A 367 -8.06 9.65 10.87
CA ILE A 367 -8.99 9.52 12.00
C ILE A 367 -8.29 9.87 13.32
N LEU A 368 -7.05 9.37 13.50
CA LEU A 368 -6.27 9.61 14.71
C LEU A 368 -5.74 11.05 14.78
N TYR A 369 -5.30 11.62 13.65
CA TYR A 369 -4.88 13.02 13.57
C TYR A 369 -6.04 13.98 13.90
N ASP A 370 -7.22 13.74 13.33
CA ASP A 370 -8.41 14.56 13.58
C ASP A 370 -8.92 14.41 15.03
N ALA A 371 -8.39 13.44 15.79
CA ALA A 371 -8.70 13.21 17.20
C ALA A 371 -7.73 13.91 18.17
N LEU A 372 -6.60 14.47 17.72
CA LEU A 372 -5.62 15.13 18.60
C LEU A 372 -6.18 16.39 19.26
N VAL A 373 -5.73 16.71 20.49
CA VAL A 373 -6.08 17.93 21.25
C VAL A 373 -5.00 19.00 21.32
#